data_AF-J2XY49-F1
#
_entry.id   AF-J2XY49-F1
#
_cell.length_a   1.000
_cell.length_b   1.000
_cell.length_c   1.000
_cell.angle_alpha   90.00
_cell.angle_beta   90.00
_cell.angle_gamma   90.00
#
_symmetry.space_group_name_H-M   'P 1'
#
loop_
_entity.id
_entity.type
_entity.pdbx_description
1 polymer ?
#
loop_
_entity_poly.entity_id
_entity_poly.type
_entity_poly.pdbx_seq_one_letter_code
_entity_poly.pdbx_strand_id
1 'polypeptide(L)' 'MAAVKIVNGYVIDKKDGKWTLTTTNGEHIAGPFDSEQMATDVASVFTDTPASAKRRGKDQD' A
#
# COMPACT_ATOMS: atom_id res chain seq x y z
N MET A 1 -0.20 -14.09 12.41
CA MET A 1 -0.20 -12.61 12.38
C MET A 1 -0.15 -12.19 10.93
N ALA A 2 -1.23 -11.62 10.38
CA ALA A 2 -1.22 -11.07 9.03
C ALA A 2 -0.33 -9.81 9.06
N ALA A 3 0.84 -9.89 8.42
CA ALA A 3 1.80 -8.81 8.38
C ALA A 3 1.35 -7.79 7.33
N VAL A 4 0.33 -6.99 7.69
CA VAL A 4 -0.08 -5.84 6.89
C VAL A 4 0.82 -4.68 7.23
N LYS A 5 1.59 -4.19 6.26
CA LYS A 5 2.55 -3.10 6.45
C LYS A 5 2.19 -1.93 5.56
N ILE A 6 2.33 -0.71 6.07
CA ILE A 6 2.04 0.49 5.28
C ILE A 6 3.34 1.23 5.01
N VAL A 7 3.64 1.47 3.74
CA VAL A 7 4.85 2.16 3.27
C VAL A 7 4.43 3.23 2.28
N ASN A 8 4.76 4.50 2.53
CA ASN A 8 4.46 5.65 1.64
C ASN A 8 2.97 5.79 1.24
N GLY A 9 2.03 5.29 2.05
CA GLY A 9 0.60 5.30 1.71
C GLY A 9 0.12 4.10 0.91
N TYR A 10 0.99 3.12 0.68
CA TYR A 10 0.65 1.82 0.11
C TYR A 10 0.58 0.76 1.20
N VAL A 11 -0.35 -0.15 1.04
CA VAL A 11 -0.59 -1.30 1.88
C VAL A 11 0.08 -2.50 1.26
N ILE A 12 0.98 -3.12 2.00
CA ILE A 12 1.61 -4.38 1.67
C ILE A 12 0.85 -5.45 2.43
N ASP A 13 0.16 -6.32 1.70
CA ASP A 13 -0.62 -7.43 2.25
C ASP A 13 -0.11 -8.77 1.72
N LYS A 14 -0.24 -9.82 2.52
CA LYS A 14 0.17 -11.19 2.14
C LYS A 14 -1.08 -12.06 1.94
N LYS A 15 -1.39 -12.33 0.68
CA LYS A 15 -2.52 -13.17 0.26
C LYS A 15 -2.02 -14.44 -0.43
N ASP A 16 -2.50 -15.59 0.02
CA ASP A 16 -2.16 -16.91 -0.53
C ASP A 16 -0.64 -17.20 -0.60
N GLY A 17 0.11 -16.72 0.40
CA GLY A 17 1.56 -16.90 0.46
C GLY A 17 2.36 -15.86 -0.33
N LYS A 18 1.68 -15.05 -1.15
CA LYS A 18 2.28 -14.03 -2.00
C LYS A 18 1.99 -12.63 -1.46
N TRP A 19 2.92 -11.72 -1.68
CA TRP A 19 2.83 -10.34 -1.23
C TRP A 19 2.30 -9.45 -2.34
N THR A 20 1.34 -8.60 -2.03
CA THR A 20 0.72 -7.66 -2.98
C THR A 20 0.79 -6.26 -2.42
N LEU A 21 1.06 -5.31 -3.29
CA LEU A 21 1.01 -3.89 -3.00
C LEU A 21 -0.34 -3.35 -3.44
N THR A 22 -1.13 -2.85 -2.49
CA THR A 22 -2.38 -2.17 -2.73
C THR A 22 -2.29 -0.72 -2.26
N THR A 23 -3.17 0.15 -2.72
CA THR A 23 -3.35 1.47 -2.08
C THR A 23 -4.19 1.31 -0.81
N THR A 24 -4.22 2.34 0.04
CA THR A 24 -5.18 2.41 1.15
C THR A 24 -6.64 2.31 0.72
N ASN A 25 -6.93 2.51 -0.57
CA ASN A 25 -8.28 2.41 -1.13
C ASN A 25 -8.61 0.98 -1.61
N GLY A 26 -7.68 0.03 -1.44
CA GLY A 26 -7.83 -1.36 -1.86
C GLY A 26 -7.54 -1.61 -3.34
N GLU A 27 -7.02 -0.62 -4.07
CA GLU A 27 -6.62 -0.78 -5.47
C GLU A 27 -5.30 -1.54 -5.56
N HIS A 28 -5.25 -2.59 -6.38
CA HIS A 28 -4.02 -3.36 -6.60
C HIS A 28 -3.05 -2.59 -7.48
N ILE A 29 -1.88 -2.27 -6.93
CA ILE A 29 -0.82 -1.51 -7.60
C ILE A 29 0.25 -2.43 -8.18
N ALA A 30 0.74 -3.40 -7.40
CA ALA A 30 1.82 -4.28 -7.84
C ALA A 30 1.81 -5.64 -7.15
N GLY A 31 2.41 -6.64 -7.79
CA GLY A 31 2.54 -8.01 -7.30
C GLY A 31 1.87 -9.04 -8.22
N PRO A 32 1.91 -10.34 -7.86
CA PRO A 32 2.39 -10.88 -6.59
C PRO A 32 3.93 -10.99 -6.47
N PHE A 33 4.47 -10.64 -5.30
CA PHE A 33 5.86 -10.79 -4.91
C PHE A 33 6.04 -12.01 -3.99
N ASP A 34 7.23 -12.60 -3.99
CA ASP A 34 7.52 -13.77 -3.17
C ASP A 34 8.06 -13.41 -1.76
N SER A 35 8.44 -12.14 -1.52
CA SER A 35 8.92 -11.66 -0.21
C SER A 35 8.38 -10.29 0.16
N GLU A 36 8.29 -10.02 1.48
CA GLU A 36 7.90 -8.70 2.02
C GLU A 36 8.89 -7.62 1.59
N GLN A 37 10.18 -7.96 1.54
CA GLN A 37 11.23 -7.02 1.20
C GLN A 37 11.08 -6.50 -0.22
N MET A 38 10.72 -7.36 -1.19
CA MET A 38 10.42 -6.94 -2.56
C MET A 38 9.22 -5.99 -2.62
N ALA A 39 8.13 -6.33 -1.93
CA ALA A 39 6.96 -5.45 -1.88
C ALA A 39 7.29 -4.10 -1.21
N THR A 40 8.13 -4.11 -0.17
CA THR A 40 8.60 -2.91 0.53
C THR A 40 9.49 -2.05 -0.36
N ASP A 41 10.43 -2.66 -1.10
CA ASP A 41 11.34 -1.95 -1.99
C ASP A 41 10.55 -1.24 -3.11
N VAL A 42 9.62 -1.97 -3.73
CA VAL A 42 8.71 -1.41 -4.74
C VAL A 42 7.86 -0.29 -4.16
N ALA A 43 7.24 -0.47 -2.98
CA ALA A 43 6.50 0.58 -2.28
C ALA A 43 7.35 1.81 -1.96
N SER A 44 8.64 1.59 -1.66
CA SER A 44 9.58 2.65 -1.35
C SER A 44 9.97 3.47 -2.58
N VAL A 45 10.00 2.86 -3.76
CA VAL A 45 10.20 3.54 -5.05
C VAL A 45 9.00 4.41 -5.43
N PHE A 46 7.78 4.01 -5.06
CA PHE A 46 6.55 4.80 -5.26
C PHE A 46 6.49 6.03 -4.33
N THR A 47 7.44 6.95 -4.47
CA THR A 47 7.52 8.24 -3.78
C THR A 47 6.83 9.37 -4.55
N ASP A 48 6.72 9.26 -5.87
CA ASP A 48 6.16 10.30 -6.75
C ASP A 48 4.63 10.36 -6.79
N THR A 49 3.94 9.38 -6.20
CA THR A 49 2.49 9.47 -6.10
C THR A 49 2.19 10.24 -4.82
N PRO A 50 1.75 11.52 -4.89
CA PRO A 50 1.41 12.27 -3.69
C PRO A 50 0.41 11.43 -2.91
N ALA A 51 0.75 11.08 -1.67
CA ALA A 51 -0.11 10.30 -0.79
C ALA A 51 -1.52 10.88 -0.90
N SER A 52 -2.44 10.09 -1.48
CA SER A 52 -3.78 10.54 -1.86
C SER A 52 -4.30 11.43 -0.77
N ALA A 53 -4.42 12.73 -1.07
CA ALA A 53 -4.67 13.74 -0.06
C ALA A 53 -5.84 13.27 0.79
N LYS A 54 -5.59 12.97 2.07
CA LYS A 54 -6.66 12.74 3.04
C LYS A 54 -7.55 13.96 2.90
N ARG A 55 -8.72 13.81 2.28
CA ARG A 55 -9.76 14.83 2.24
C ARG A 55 -10.23 14.99 3.69
N ARG A 56 -9.44 15.70 4.50
CA ARG A 56 -9.83 16.18 5.82
C ARG A 56 -10.75 17.35 5.58
N GLY A 57 -11.98 17.21 6.06
CA GLY A 57 -12.90 18.33 6.25
C GLY A 57 -13.82 18.59 5.07
N LYS A 58 -15.03 18.05 5.18
CA LYS A 58 -16.18 18.95 5.17
C LYS A 58 -17.23 18.36 6.10
N ASP A 59 -17.01 18.60 7.39
CA ASP A 59 -18.11 18.86 8.30
C ASP A 59 -18.86 20.04 7.65
N GLN A 60 -20.02 19.75 7.04
CA GLN A 60 -20.95 20.81 6.66
C GLN A 60 -21.97 20.90 7.78
N ASP A 61 -21.85 22.02 8.49
CA ASP A 61 -22.92 22.74 9.16
C ASP A 61 -24.26 22.66 8.40
#